data_AF-A0AAN6RT73-F1
#
_entry.id   AF-A0AAN6RT73-F1
#
_cell.length_a   1.000
_cell.length_b   1.000
_cell.length_c   1.000
_cell.angle_alpha   90.00
_cell.angle_beta   90.00
_cell.angle_gamma   90.00
#
_symmetry.space_group_name_H-M   'P 1'
#
loop_
_entity.id
_entity.type
_entity.pdbx_description
1 polymer ?
#
loop_
_entity_poly.entity_id
_entity_poly.type
_entity_poly.pdbx_seq_one_letter_code
_entity_poly.pdbx_strand_id
1 'polypeptide(L)'
;MLDAIRNRNDTTSFKLNFAQPGNEGFVEQADNTATMPIPFETLIPYGIIIAMFGATGAGMNKIKNMSSGGKKHRWSIDQWDR
;
A
#
# COMPACT_ATOMS: atom_id res chain seq x y z
N MET A 1 0.33 37.10 -20.57
CA MET A 1 1.36 36.64 -19.62
C MET A 1 0.71 35.53 -18.81
N LEU A 2 1.17 34.29 -18.96
CA LEU A 2 0.60 33.10 -18.30
C LEU A 2 1.00 33.10 -16.82
N ASP A 3 0.17 33.64 -15.94
CA ASP A 3 0.48 33.60 -14.51
C ASP A 3 -0.06 32.31 -13.90
N ALA A 4 0.81 31.31 -13.80
CA ALA A 4 0.53 30.08 -13.09
C ALA A 4 0.45 30.36 -11.58
N ILE A 5 -0.75 30.62 -11.06
CA ILE A 5 -0.97 30.66 -9.61
C ILE A 5 -0.99 29.22 -9.10
N ARG A 6 0.16 28.78 -8.58
CA ARG A 6 0.32 27.50 -7.89
C ARG A 6 -0.55 27.49 -6.64
N ASN A 7 -1.67 26.75 -6.66
CA ASN A 7 -2.30 26.34 -5.41
C ASN A 7 -1.33 25.39 -4.70
N ARG A 8 -0.80 25.82 -3.55
CA ARG A 8 0.22 25.06 -2.82
C ARG A 8 -0.31 23.79 -2.15
N ASN A 9 -1.63 23.61 -2.11
CA ASN A 9 -2.28 22.65 -1.24
C ASN A 9 -2.96 21.50 -2.00
N ASP A 10 -2.84 21.48 -3.33
CA ASP A 10 -3.47 20.46 -4.17
C ASP A 10 -2.43 19.95 -5.19
N THR A 11 -1.65 18.96 -4.78
CA THR A 11 -0.44 18.49 -5.50
C THR A 11 -0.74 17.58 -6.69
N THR A 12 -2.02 17.35 -7.00
CA THR A 12 -2.47 16.34 -7.98
C THR A 12 -3.21 16.92 -9.18
N SER A 13 -3.49 18.23 -9.20
CA SER A 13 -4.29 18.83 -10.28
C SER A 13 -3.74 20.18 -10.79
N PHE A 14 -3.45 20.26 -12.09
CA PHE A 14 -3.09 21.50 -12.78
C PHE A 14 -4.36 22.07 -13.41
N LYS A 15 -4.98 23.07 -12.77
CA LYS A 15 -6.20 23.70 -13.27
C LYS A 15 -5.84 24.89 -14.17
N LEU A 16 -6.16 24.79 -15.47
CA LEU A 16 -6.08 25.91 -16.42
C LEU A 16 -7.37 26.73 -16.31
N ASN A 17 -7.28 27.90 -15.68
CA ASN A 17 -8.41 28.82 -15.60
C ASN A 17 -8.48 29.66 -16.89
N PHE A 18 -9.37 29.28 -17.81
CA PHE A 18 -9.75 30.13 -18.93
C PHE A 18 -10.85 31.07 -18.45
N ALA A 19 -10.63 32.38 -18.51
CA ALA A 19 -11.64 33.36 -18.14
C ALA A 19 -12.84 33.27 -19.11
N GLN A 20 -14.02 32.88 -18.62
CA GLN A 20 -15.27 33.09 -19.35
C GLN A 20 -15.77 34.50 -19.02
N PRO A 21 -15.85 35.42 -20.00
CA PRO A 21 -16.35 36.77 -19.74
C PRO A 21 -17.89 36.76 -19.64
N GLY A 22 -18.44 37.20 -18.51
CA GLY A 22 -19.88 37.49 -18.35
C GLY A 22 -20.65 36.65 -17.32
N ASN A 23 -19.99 35.99 -16.37
CA ASN A 23 -20.63 35.25 -15.28
C ASN A 23 -19.94 35.52 -13.93
N GLU A 24 -20.30 36.64 -13.31
CA GLU A 24 -19.87 37.11 -11.97
C GLU A 24 -20.28 36.23 -10.76
N GLY A 25 -20.53 34.94 -10.97
CA GLY A 25 -20.70 33.96 -9.90
C GLY A 25 -19.50 33.05 -9.80
N PHE A 26 -18.79 33.05 -8.68
CA PHE A 26 -17.90 31.94 -8.34
C PHE A 26 -18.77 30.70 -8.21
N VAL A 27 -18.80 29.87 -9.26
CA VAL A 27 -19.31 28.51 -9.13
C VAL A 27 -18.34 27.81 -8.21
N GLU A 28 -18.67 27.77 -6.92
CA GLU A 28 -18.03 26.92 -5.94
C GLU A 28 -18.28 25.49 -6.43
N GLN A 29 -17.36 24.99 -7.25
CA GLN A 29 -17.34 23.61 -7.64
C GLN A 29 -16.96 22.84 -6.38
N ALA A 30 -17.98 22.56 -5.55
CA ALA A 30 -17.90 21.78 -4.34
C ALA A 30 -17.07 20.56 -4.68
N ASP A 31 -15.87 20.52 -4.12
CA ASP A 31 -15.02 19.38 -4.26
C ASP A 31 -15.62 18.30 -3.37
N ASN A 32 -16.54 17.53 -3.94
CA ASN A 32 -16.92 16.21 -3.44
C ASN A 32 -15.72 15.25 -3.57
N THR A 33 -14.55 15.64 -3.06
CA THR A 33 -13.29 14.91 -3.07
C THR A 33 -12.95 14.34 -1.69
N ALA A 34 -13.96 14.25 -0.82
CA ALA A 34 -13.90 13.42 0.37
C ALA A 34 -13.66 11.96 -0.04
N THR A 35 -12.39 11.54 0.11
CA THR A 35 -11.91 10.16 0.20
C THR A 35 -12.27 9.28 -0.99
N MET A 36 -11.36 9.10 -1.95
CA MET A 36 -11.34 7.87 -2.74
C MET A 36 -10.60 6.81 -1.90
N PRO A 37 -11.31 5.86 -1.25
CA PRO A 37 -10.65 4.79 -0.52
C PRO A 37 -9.87 3.93 -1.51
N ILE A 38 -8.70 3.44 -1.11
CA ILE A 38 -7.92 2.55 -1.99
C ILE A 38 -8.77 1.29 -2.29
N PRO A 39 -8.94 0.92 -3.57
CA PRO A 39 -9.70 -0.26 -3.96
C PRO A 39 -9.10 -1.54 -3.36
N PHE A 40 -9.92 -2.36 -2.70
CA PHE A 40 -9.50 -3.60 -2.03
C PHE A 40 -8.94 -4.64 -3.00
N GLU A 41 -9.28 -4.50 -4.28
CA GLU A 41 -8.78 -5.29 -5.41
C GLU A 41 -7.26 -5.22 -5.50
N THR A 42 -6.66 -4.10 -5.09
CA THR A 42 -5.20 -3.94 -5.01
C THR A 42 -4.58 -4.74 -3.87
N LEU A 43 -5.35 -5.10 -2.85
CA LEU A 43 -4.89 -5.85 -1.68
C LEU A 43 -5.03 -7.36 -1.85
N ILE A 44 -5.89 -7.84 -2.76
CA ILE A 44 -6.09 -9.27 -3.01
C ILE A 44 -4.78 -9.98 -3.40
N PRO A 45 -3.96 -9.46 -4.36
CA PRO A 45 -2.71 -10.12 -4.72
C PRO A 45 -1.75 -10.25 -3.53
N TYR A 46 -1.61 -9.18 -2.75
CA TYR A 46 -0.74 -9.18 -1.57
C TYR A 46 -1.28 -10.08 -0.46
N GLY A 47 -2.59 -10.13 -0.25
CA GLY A 47 -3.23 -11.03 0.70
C GLY A 47 -2.95 -12.50 0.37
N ILE A 48 -3.04 -12.88 -0.91
CA ILE A 48 -2.69 -14.24 -1.36
C ILE A 48 -1.21 -14.54 -1.11
N ILE A 49 -0.32 -13.61 -1.45
CA ILE A 49 1.12 -13.75 -1.22
C ILE A 49 1.39 -13.98 0.27
N ILE A 50 0.88 -13.10 1.13
CA ILE A 50 1.06 -13.19 2.59
C ILE A 50 0.50 -14.51 3.12
N ALA A 51 -0.68 -14.93 2.67
CA ALA A 51 -1.30 -16.18 3.08
C ALA A 51 -0.46 -17.40 2.68
N MET A 52 0.03 -17.46 1.44
CA MET A 52 0.85 -18.56 0.95
C MET A 52 2.20 -18.61 1.67
N PHE A 53 2.91 -17.48 1.76
CA PHE A 53 4.18 -17.41 2.48
C PHE A 53 4.02 -17.71 3.98
N GLY A 54 2.94 -17.23 4.59
CA GLY A 54 2.59 -17.53 5.98
C GLY A 54 2.30 -19.02 6.19
N ALA A 55 1.48 -19.61 5.32
CA ALA A 55 1.14 -21.04 5.37
C ALA A 55 2.38 -21.92 5.19
N THR A 56 3.23 -21.62 4.20
CA THR A 56 4.48 -22.36 3.99
C THR A 56 5.45 -22.20 5.17
N GLY A 57 5.63 -20.98 5.68
CA GLY A 57 6.51 -20.73 6.82
C GLY A 57 6.05 -21.44 8.10
N ALA A 58 4.75 -21.35 8.41
CA ALA A 58 4.16 -22.04 9.55
C ALA A 58 4.18 -23.56 9.39
N GLY A 59 3.88 -24.06 8.18
CA GLY A 59 3.93 -25.48 7.85
C GLY A 59 5.34 -26.05 8.03
N MET A 60 6.35 -25.38 7.46
CA MET A 60 7.76 -25.79 7.60
C MET A 60 8.21 -25.76 9.06
N ASN A 61 7.84 -24.74 9.83
CA ASN A 61 8.17 -24.67 11.24
C ASN A 61 7.55 -25.84 12.02
N LYS A 62 6.27 -26.17 11.75
CA LYS A 62 5.58 -27.27 12.41
C LYS A 62 6.19 -28.63 12.11
N ILE A 63 6.55 -28.89 10.84
CA ILE A 63 7.23 -30.12 10.44
C ILE A 63 8.59 -30.23 11.13
N LYS A 64 9.39 -29.16 11.13
CA LYS A 64 10.70 -29.14 11.81
C LYS A 64 10.56 -29.40 13.31
N ASN A 65 9.56 -28.81 13.96
CA ASN A 65 9.29 -29.05 15.37
C ASN A 65 8.88 -30.51 15.65
N MET A 66 8.05 -31.11 14.79
CA MET A 66 7.65 -32.52 14.93
C MET A 66 8.83 -33.47 14.71
N SER A 67 9.64 -33.24 13.67
CA SER A 67 10.83 -34.04 13.39
C SER A 67 11.92 -33.92 14.46
N SER A 68 11.97 -32.79 15.18
CA SER A 68 12.94 -32.54 16.25
C SER A 68 12.44 -33.02 17.63
N GLY A 69 11.33 -33.77 17.69
CA GLY A 69 10.74 -34.25 18.94
C GLY A 69 10.22 -33.12 19.84
N GLY A 70 9.78 -32.01 19.25
CA GLY A 70 9.32 -30.81 19.98
C GLY A 70 10.43 -29.89 20.46
N LYS A 71 11.70 -30.19 20.14
CA LYS A 71 12.84 -29.35 20.50
C LYS A 71 13.07 -28.25 19.46
N LYS A 72 13.50 -27.08 19.94
CA LYS A 72 13.84 -25.95 19.07
C LYS A 72 14.99 -26.34 18.15
N HIS A 73 14.86 -26.03 16.86
CA HIS A 73 15.87 -26.34 15.86
C HIS A 73 17.18 -25.60 16.16
N ARG A 74 18.31 -26.33 16.14
CA ARG A 74 19.65 -25.76 16.32
C ARG A 74 20.14 -25.22 14.98
N TRP A 75 20.58 -23.97 14.96
CA TRP A 75 21.15 -23.34 13.77
C TRP A 75 22.67 -23.19 13.93
N SER A 76 23.41 -23.22 12.82
CA SER A 76 24.87 -23.00 12.80
C SER A 76 25.68 -23.99 13.66
N ILE A 77 25.45 -25.30 13.47
CA ILE A 77 26.21 -26.37 14.15
C ILE A 77 27.67 -26.35 13.65
N ASP A 78 28.60 -26.18 14.59
CA ASP A 78 30.04 -26.23 14.35
C ASP A 78 30.52 -27.68 14.10
N GLN A 79 31.68 -27.86 13.48
CA GLN A 79 32.33 -29.17 13.29
C GLN A 79 32.52 -29.94 14.60
N TRP A 80 32.66 -29.24 15.73
CA TRP A 80 32.73 -29.86 17.06
C TRP A 80 31.35 -30.36 17.56
N ASP A 81 30.24 -29.75 17.11
CA ASP A 81 28.87 -30.01 17.56
C ASP A 81 28.09 -30.93 16.59
N ARG A 82 28.78 -31.43 15.56
CA ARG A 82 28.22 -32.25 14.48
C ARG A 82 28.02 -33.71 14.87
#